data_AF-A0A5C6Y450-F1
#
_entry.id   AF-A0A5C6Y450-F1
#
_cell.length_a   1.000
_cell.length_b   1.000
_cell.length_c   1.000
_cell.angle_alpha   90.00
_cell.angle_beta   90.00
_cell.angle_gamma   90.00
#
_symmetry.space_group_name_H-M   'P 1'
#
loop_
_entity.id
_entity.type
_entity.pdbx_description
1 polymer ?
#
loop_
_entity_poly.entity_id
_entity_poly.type
_entity_poly.pdbx_seq_one_letter_code
_entity_poly.pdbx_strand_id
1 'polypeptide(L)'
;MKNKITMMKKIFLYMLLISLSCSDSDAVNFDLCNECVIIDNTLYNSAKTANFTINNVLLNEDFLTIKIGASGCSGNSWKATLVDANQILESNPIQRNISVIFENNEACLAFFEK
;
A
#
# COMPACT_ATOMS: atom_id res chain seq x y z
N MET A 1 -41.37 -34.10 -27.94
CA MET A 1 -40.54 -32.90 -28.17
C MET A 1 -40.75 -31.79 -27.13
N LYS A 2 -42.00 -31.45 -26.79
CA LYS A 2 -42.35 -30.42 -25.77
C LYS A 2 -41.66 -30.63 -24.40
N ASN A 3 -41.63 -31.86 -23.88
CA ASN A 3 -41.04 -32.13 -22.57
C ASN A 3 -39.52 -31.91 -22.50
N LYS A 4 -38.78 -32.12 -23.60
CA LYS A 4 -37.33 -31.81 -23.66
C LYS A 4 -37.06 -30.31 -23.59
N ILE A 5 -37.89 -29.51 -24.26
CA ILE A 5 -37.81 -28.04 -24.22
C ILE A 5 -38.13 -27.51 -22.82
N THR A 6 -39.12 -28.09 -22.13
CA THR A 6 -39.44 -27.73 -20.75
C THR A 6 -38.32 -28.11 -19.78
N MET A 7 -37.61 -29.21 -20.03
CA MET A 7 -36.48 -29.67 -19.22
C MET A 7 -35.23 -28.78 -19.41
N MET A 8 -34.92 -28.38 -20.64
CA MET A 8 -33.83 -27.44 -20.94
C MET A 8 -34.06 -26.05 -20.34
N LYS A 9 -35.31 -25.56 -20.31
CA LYS A 9 -35.64 -24.29 -19.63
C LYS A 9 -35.40 -24.34 -18.12
N LYS A 10 -35.66 -25.48 -17.47
CA LYS A 10 -35.38 -25.67 -16.03
C LYS A 10 -33.89 -25.70 -15.74
N ILE A 11 -33.09 -26.31 -16.61
CA ILE A 11 -31.63 -26.34 -16.51
C ILE A 11 -31.04 -24.93 -16.66
N PHE A 12 -31.51 -24.16 -17.65
CA PHE A 12 -31.07 -22.78 -17.84
C PHE A 12 -31.42 -21.88 -16.63
N LEU A 13 -32.62 -22.06 -16.07
CA LEU A 13 -33.05 -21.34 -14.86
C LEU A 13 -32.19 -21.70 -13.63
N TYR A 14 -31.77 -22.95 -13.49
CA TYR A 14 -30.89 -23.38 -12.40
C TYR A 14 -29.47 -22.81 -12.55
N MET A 15 -28.94 -22.74 -13.78
CA MET A 15 -27.61 -22.18 -14.06
C MET A 15 -27.53 -20.66 -13.76
N LEU A 16 -28.62 -19.93 -13.98
CA LEU A 16 -28.73 -18.49 -13.67
C LEU A 16 -28.75 -18.18 -12.16
N LEU A 17 -29.24 -19.11 -11.33
CA LEU A 17 -29.31 -18.94 -9.88
C LEU A 17 -27.94 -19.10 -9.21
N ILE A 18 -27.02 -19.84 -9.82
CA ILE A 18 -25.69 -20.11 -9.25
C ILE A 18 -24.74 -18.92 -9.48
N SER A 19 -24.96 -18.12 -10.53
CA SER A 19 -24.14 -16.93 -10.85
C SER A 19 -24.37 -15.73 -9.93
N LEU A 20 -25.37 -15.76 -9.04
CA LEU A 20 -25.68 -14.67 -8.11
C LEU A 20 -25.00 -14.83 -6.73
N SER A 21 -24.27 -15.93 -6.51
CA SER A 21 -23.53 -16.21 -5.28
C SER A 21 -22.18 -15.48 -5.28
N CYS A 22 -22.21 -14.15 -5.28
CA CYS A 22 -21.08 -13.34 -4.86
C CYS A 22 -21.32 -12.98 -3.39
N SER A 23 -20.61 -13.64 -2.46
CA SER A 23 -20.58 -13.19 -1.08
C SER A 23 -19.60 -12.03 -1.01
N ASP A 24 -20.08 -10.84 -0.68
CA ASP A 24 -19.21 -9.77 -0.22
C ASP A 24 -18.53 -10.31 1.05
N SER A 25 -17.26 -10.72 0.93
CA SER A 25 -16.43 -10.90 2.11
C SER A 25 -16.39 -9.53 2.78
N ASP A 26 -16.83 -9.48 4.03
CA ASP A 26 -16.81 -8.26 4.84
C ASP A 26 -15.50 -7.52 4.57
N ALA A 27 -15.61 -6.34 3.97
CA ALA A 27 -14.46 -5.47 3.76
C ALA A 27 -13.87 -5.25 5.14
N VAL A 28 -12.73 -5.89 5.42
CA VAL A 28 -12.04 -5.73 6.68
C VAL A 28 -11.74 -4.24 6.77
N ASN A 29 -12.49 -3.55 7.63
CA ASN A 29 -12.30 -2.14 7.89
C ASN A 29 -11.04 -2.06 8.72
N PHE A 30 -9.89 -2.18 8.06
CA PHE A 30 -8.64 -1.91 8.71
C PHE A 30 -8.65 -0.42 9.01
N ASP A 31 -8.66 -0.09 10.30
CA ASP A 31 -8.30 1.22 10.81
C ASP A 31 -6.79 1.43 10.54
N LEU A 32 -6.45 1.60 9.26
CA LEU A 32 -5.10 1.51 8.71
C LEU A 32 -4.25 2.75 8.95
N CYS A 33 -4.84 3.84 9.44
CA CYS A 33 -4.19 5.14 9.42
C CYS A 33 -3.84 5.65 10.81
N ASN A 34 -2.74 5.15 11.36
CA ASN A 34 -1.91 6.01 12.22
C ASN A 34 -0.99 6.93 11.39
N GLU A 35 -0.66 6.57 10.14
CA GLU A 35 0.05 7.41 9.16
C GLU A 35 -0.36 7.01 7.72
N CYS A 36 -1.38 7.67 7.16
CA CYS A 36 -1.84 7.37 5.79
C CYS A 36 -0.76 7.66 4.74
N VAL A 37 -0.77 6.87 3.66
CA VAL A 37 -0.04 7.20 2.42
C VAL A 37 -0.63 8.48 1.83
N ILE A 38 0.22 9.47 1.56
CA ILE A 38 -0.18 10.70 0.88
C ILE A 38 -0.23 10.45 -0.63
N ILE A 39 -1.35 10.72 -1.28
CA ILE A 39 -1.48 10.58 -2.73
C ILE A 39 -1.32 11.97 -3.36
N ASP A 40 -0.12 12.29 -3.82
CA ASP A 40 0.21 13.62 -4.38
C ASP A 40 1.40 13.54 -5.34
N ASN A 41 1.13 13.72 -6.64
CA ASN A 41 2.14 13.69 -7.68
C ASN A 41 3.15 14.85 -7.57
N THR A 42 2.73 16.03 -7.11
CA THR A 42 3.61 17.19 -6.97
C THR A 42 4.55 16.98 -5.79
N LEU A 43 4.04 16.48 -4.67
CA LEU A 43 4.88 16.15 -3.52
C LEU A 43 5.86 15.02 -3.87
N TYR A 44 5.41 13.95 -4.53
CA TYR A 44 6.26 12.85 -4.98
C TYR A 44 7.47 13.33 -5.81
N ASN A 45 7.26 14.29 -6.72
CA ASN A 45 8.30 14.77 -7.63
C ASN A 45 9.20 15.87 -7.05
N SER A 46 8.74 16.62 -6.04
CA SER A 46 9.43 17.82 -5.55
C SER A 46 9.96 17.71 -4.12
N ALA A 47 9.51 16.70 -3.37
CA ALA A 47 9.92 16.52 -1.98
C ALA A 47 11.43 16.36 -1.84
N LYS A 48 11.97 17.05 -0.84
CA LYS A 48 13.33 16.83 -0.36
C LYS A 48 13.25 15.88 0.83
N THR A 49 14.21 14.97 0.91
CA THR A 49 14.33 14.02 2.01
C THR A 49 15.74 14.10 2.59
N ALA A 50 15.85 13.86 3.90
CA ALA A 50 17.15 13.62 4.53
C ALA A 50 17.77 12.33 3.97
N ASN A 51 19.07 12.13 4.20
CA ASN A 51 19.77 10.91 3.79
C ASN A 51 19.35 9.73 4.69
N PHE A 52 19.00 8.61 4.07
CA PHE A 52 18.68 7.36 4.74
C PHE A 52 19.02 6.17 3.85
N THR A 53 18.93 4.97 4.42
CA THR A 53 19.05 3.69 3.73
C THR A 53 17.81 2.85 4.02
N ILE A 54 17.31 2.15 3.01
CA ILE A 54 16.26 1.14 3.18
C ILE A 54 16.95 -0.18 3.49
N ASN A 55 16.86 -0.62 4.74
CA ASN A 55 17.47 -1.86 5.20
C ASN A 55 16.61 -3.10 4.88
N ASN A 56 15.29 -2.92 4.83
CA ASN A 56 14.36 -3.98 4.45
C ASN A 56 13.03 -3.40 3.95
N VAL A 57 12.36 -4.16 3.08
CA VAL A 57 10.98 -3.91 2.66
C VAL A 57 10.23 -5.24 2.74
N LEU A 58 9.13 -5.26 3.47
CA LEU A 58 8.27 -6.42 3.60
C LEU A 58 6.84 -6.04 3.25
N LEU A 59 6.27 -6.73 2.28
CA LEU A 59 4.83 -6.67 1.99
C LEU A 59 4.20 -7.94 2.56
N ASN A 60 3.37 -7.80 3.58
CA ASN A 60 2.60 -8.89 4.17
C ASN A 60 1.12 -8.60 3.97
N GLU A 61 0.50 -9.31 3.05
CA GLU A 61 -0.86 -9.02 2.57
C GLU A 61 -0.95 -7.55 2.12
N ASP A 62 -1.79 -6.75 2.78
CA ASP A 62 -2.01 -5.33 2.45
C ASP A 62 -1.10 -4.38 3.26
N PHE A 63 -0.19 -4.92 4.08
CA PHE A 63 0.69 -4.13 4.94
C PHE A 63 2.11 -4.03 4.39
N LEU A 64 2.51 -2.82 4.00
CA LEU A 64 3.87 -2.48 3.63
C LEU A 64 4.66 -2.00 4.87
N THR A 65 5.67 -2.76 5.26
CA THR A 65 6.63 -2.36 6.30
C THR A 65 7.97 -2.02 5.67
N ILE A 66 8.45 -0.80 5.90
CA ILE A 66 9.77 -0.33 5.45
C ILE A 66 10.66 -0.12 6.65
N LYS A 67 11.81 -0.79 6.69
CA LYS A 67 12.81 -0.60 7.73
C LYS A 67 13.87 0.38 7.26
N ILE A 68 13.87 1.57 7.85
CA ILE A 68 14.80 2.65 7.52
C ILE A 68 15.98 2.63 8.49
N GLY A 69 17.18 2.90 7.97
CA GLY A 69 18.36 3.24 8.76
C GLY A 69 18.85 4.63 8.36
N ALA A 70 19.23 5.44 9.33
CA ALA A 70 19.87 6.73 9.11
C ALA A 70 20.89 7.00 10.21
N SER A 71 21.84 7.89 9.93
CA SER A 71 22.74 8.41 10.97
C SER A 71 21.96 9.40 11.84
N GLY A 72 22.14 9.33 13.16
CA GLY A 72 21.44 10.18 14.11
C GLY A 72 21.88 9.84 15.53
N CYS A 73 21.23 10.43 16.52
CA CYS A 73 21.57 10.21 17.92
C CYS A 73 20.61 9.19 18.54
N SER A 74 19.30 9.48 18.53
CA SER A 74 18.30 8.67 19.24
C SER A 74 17.20 8.12 18.33
N GLY A 75 16.96 8.74 17.18
CA GLY A 75 15.83 8.42 16.31
C GLY A 75 14.48 8.98 16.76
N ASN A 76 14.37 9.57 17.95
CA ASN A 76 13.10 9.97 18.54
C ASN A 76 12.38 11.11 17.78
N SER A 77 13.11 11.89 16.98
CA SER A 77 12.54 12.97 16.16
C SER A 77 12.37 12.59 14.69
N TRP A 78 12.69 11.34 14.32
CA TRP A 78 12.59 10.89 12.95
C TRP A 78 11.12 10.80 12.54
N LYS A 79 10.84 11.25 11.32
CA LYS A 79 9.53 11.08 10.69
C LYS A 79 9.73 10.48 9.31
N ALA A 80 8.82 9.60 8.92
CA ALA A 80 8.79 9.02 7.60
C ALA A 80 7.38 9.15 7.04
N THR A 81 7.26 9.71 5.84
CA THR A 81 5.99 9.88 5.16
C THR A 81 6.05 9.10 3.86
N LEU A 82 5.09 8.21 3.63
CA LEU A 82 4.96 7.51 2.36
C LEU A 82 4.10 8.34 1.40
N VAL A 83 4.59 8.55 0.18
CA VAL A 83 3.90 9.32 -0.86
C VAL A 83 3.73 8.47 -2.12
N ASP A 84 2.49 8.32 -2.57
CA ASP A 84 2.13 7.70 -3.85
C ASP A 84 2.11 8.78 -4.95
N ALA A 85 2.68 8.44 -6.11
CA ALA A 85 2.78 9.35 -7.25
C ALA A 85 1.41 9.71 -7.89
N ASN A 86 0.31 9.12 -7.43
CA ASN A 86 -1.01 9.16 -8.03
C ASN A 86 -1.00 8.69 -9.50
N GLN A 87 -0.22 7.66 -9.79
CA GLN A 87 -0.10 7.08 -11.12
C GLN A 87 -0.33 5.57 -11.02
N ILE A 88 -1.30 5.08 -11.79
CA ILE A 88 -1.54 3.65 -11.94
C ILE A 88 -0.70 3.18 -13.12
N LEU A 89 0.16 2.19 -12.89
CA LEU A 89 0.95 1.57 -13.94
C LEU A 89 0.21 0.32 -14.43
N GLU A 90 -0.16 0.35 -15.71
CA GLU A 90 -0.88 -0.74 -16.40
C GLU A 90 0.00 -2.00 -16.47
N SER A 91 -0.16 -2.87 -15.46
CA SER A 91 0.60 -4.12 -15.28
C SER A 91 -0.27 -5.15 -14.54
N ASN A 92 0.12 -6.43 -14.56
CA ASN A 92 -0.56 -7.49 -13.81
C ASN A 92 0.45 -8.27 -12.96
N PRO A 93 0.47 -8.09 -11.63
CA PRO A 93 -0.43 -7.23 -10.84
C PRO A 93 -0.17 -5.73 -11.09
N ILE A 94 -1.14 -4.90 -10.74
CA ILE A 94 -1.04 -3.43 -10.83
C ILE A 94 0.15 -2.96 -10.00
N GLN A 95 0.97 -2.07 -10.57
CA GLN A 95 2.10 -1.46 -9.89
C GLN A 95 1.82 0.00 -9.55
N ARG A 96 2.42 0.48 -8.45
CA ARG A 96 2.34 1.86 -7.96
C ARG A 96 3.74 2.37 -7.67
N ASN A 97 3.98 3.63 -8.01
CA ASN A 97 5.21 4.33 -7.64
C ASN A 97 4.99 5.02 -6.30
N ILE A 98 5.80 4.64 -5.31
CA ILE A 98 5.79 5.21 -3.97
C ILE A 98 7.20 5.68 -3.58
N SER A 99 7.26 6.73 -2.79
CA SER A 99 8.50 7.30 -2.27
C SER A 99 8.38 7.53 -0.76
N VAL A 100 9.50 7.38 -0.05
CA VAL A 100 9.60 7.69 1.37
C VAL A 100 10.27 9.06 1.52
N ILE A 101 9.55 10.00 2.11
CA ILE A 101 10.11 11.28 2.56
C ILE A 101 10.52 11.10 4.01
N PHE A 102 11.81 11.19 4.27
CA PHE A 102 12.39 11.03 5.60
C PHE A 102 12.87 12.37 6.14
N GLU A 103 12.44 12.70 7.35
CA GLU A 103 12.88 13.88 8.10
C GLU A 103 13.74 13.44 9.28
N ASN A 104 14.94 13.99 9.37
CA ASN A 104 15.84 13.81 10.50
C ASN A 104 16.46 15.16 10.87
N ASN A 105 15.98 15.71 11.98
CA ASN A 105 16.41 17.01 12.52
C ASN A 105 17.30 16.85 13.76
N GLU A 106 17.90 15.68 13.97
CA GLU A 106 18.78 15.45 15.11
C GLU A 106 20.13 16.16 14.91
N ALA A 107 20.57 16.90 15.94
CA ALA A 107 21.90 17.48 16.02
C ALA A 107 22.67 16.76 17.13
N CYS A 108 23.63 15.90 16.77
CA CYS A 108 24.45 15.19 17.75
C CYS A 108 25.60 16.07 18.22
N LEU A 109 25.83 16.14 19.54
CA LEU A 109 27.03 16.76 20.09
C LEU A 109 28.24 15.91 19.73
N ALA A 110 29.17 16.48 18.96
CA ALA A 110 30.47 15.88 18.72
C ALA A 110 31.50 16.53 19.67
N PHE A 111 32.12 15.73 20.53
CA PHE A 111 33.22 16.15 21.40
C PHE A 111 34.52 15.53 20.89
N PHE A 112 35.57 16.34 20.78
CA PHE A 112 36.89 15.93 20.31
C PHE A 112 37.96 16.39 21.31
N GLU A 113 38.90 15.50 21.64
CA GLU A 113 40.11 15.77 22.43
C GLU A 113 41.34 15.27 21.66
N LYS A 114 42.50 15.91 21.86
CA LYS A 114 43.74 15.67 21.10
C LYS A 114 44.73 14.78 21.86
#